data_AF-A0A945MVK0-F1
#
_entry.id   AF-A0A945MVK0-F1
#
_cell.length_a   1.000
_cell.length_b   1.000
_cell.length_c   1.000
_cell.angle_alpha   90.00
_cell.angle_beta   90.00
_cell.angle_gamma   90.00
#
_symmetry.space_group_name_H-M   'P 1'
#
loop_
_entity.id
_entity.type
_entity.pdbx_description
1 polymer ?
#
loop_
_entity_poly.entity_id
_entity_poly.type
_entity_poly.pdbx_seq_one_letter_code
_entity_poly.pdbx_strand_id
1 'polypeptide(L)'
;YDALPQDMKDRLEGKKALHIHEYERRARVDISNKDISQSPHWFHPVCVTHPESGRKSLFVDRLMTRRIEGVSEEESEELLDFLYDHSEKEEFVFEHEWRLGDVVAWDNRCSTHGRTYFPENEDRLLRRCTVEGTPLYENLSDYK
;
A
#
# COMPACT_ATOMS: atom_id res chain seq x y z
N TYR A 1 5.44 -6.71 -8.02
CA TYR A 1 4.71 -7.90 -8.52
C TYR A 1 5.54 -8.69 -9.53
N ASP A 2 5.97 -8.08 -10.64
CA ASP A 2 6.67 -8.80 -11.72
C ASP A 2 7.91 -9.58 -11.24
N ALA A 3 8.68 -8.99 -10.32
CA ALA A 3 9.87 -9.57 -9.71
C ALA A 3 9.62 -10.60 -8.59
N LEU A 4 8.36 -10.90 -8.24
CA LEU A 4 8.07 -11.94 -7.26
C LEU A 4 8.40 -13.34 -7.82
N PRO A 5 8.95 -14.24 -7.00
CA PRO A 5 9.01 -15.66 -7.30
C PRO A 5 7.61 -16.22 -7.65
N GLN A 6 7.55 -17.20 -8.54
CA GLN A 6 6.27 -17.74 -9.01
C GLN A 6 5.47 -18.41 -7.88
N ASP A 7 6.14 -19.16 -7.00
CA ASP A 7 5.52 -19.76 -5.82
C ASP A 7 4.86 -18.71 -4.91
N MET A 8 5.47 -17.52 -4.80
CA MET A 8 4.89 -16.42 -4.05
C MET A 8 3.65 -15.86 -4.77
N LYS A 9 3.70 -15.70 -6.10
CA LYS A 9 2.52 -15.26 -6.87
C LYS A 9 1.34 -16.22 -6.68
N ASP A 10 1.62 -17.53 -6.68
CA ASP A 10 0.61 -18.57 -6.49
C ASP A 10 0.01 -18.53 -5.06
N ARG A 11 0.85 -18.32 -4.04
CA ARG A 11 0.39 -18.17 -2.64
C ARG A 11 -0.52 -16.96 -2.41
N LEU A 12 -0.31 -15.89 -3.16
CA LEU A 12 -1.07 -14.63 -3.03
C LEU A 12 -2.35 -14.61 -3.86
N GLU A 13 -2.56 -15.58 -4.73
CA GLU A 13 -3.71 -15.60 -5.63
C GLU A 13 -5.03 -15.63 -4.84
N GLY A 14 -5.91 -14.68 -5.16
CA GLY A 14 -7.22 -14.52 -4.50
C GLY A 14 -7.16 -14.01 -3.05
N LYS A 15 -5.98 -13.78 -2.46
CA LYS A 15 -5.86 -13.27 -1.09
C LYS A 15 -6.29 -11.81 -1.00
N LYS A 16 -7.04 -11.49 0.05
CA LYS A 16 -7.34 -10.12 0.48
C LYS A 16 -6.57 -9.79 1.75
N ALA A 17 -6.24 -8.52 1.96
CA ALA A 17 -5.66 -8.01 3.18
C ALA A 17 -6.49 -6.87 3.76
N LEU A 18 -6.51 -6.78 5.08
CA LEU A 18 -7.14 -5.70 5.84
C LEU A 18 -6.27 -4.45 5.79
N HIS A 19 -6.83 -3.37 5.27
CA HIS A 19 -6.26 -2.02 5.29
C HIS A 19 -6.99 -1.21 6.36
N ILE A 20 -6.24 -0.51 7.21
CA ILE A 20 -6.77 0.37 8.25
C ILE A 20 -6.25 1.78 8.02
N HIS A 21 -7.18 2.72 7.85
CA HIS A 21 -6.87 4.11 7.54
C HIS A 21 -6.90 4.96 8.80
N GLU A 22 -5.76 5.02 9.50
CA GLU A 22 -5.54 5.93 10.66
C GLU A 22 -4.52 7.01 10.30
N TYR A 23 -4.99 8.09 9.66
CA TYR A 23 -4.14 9.17 9.12
C TYR A 23 -3.42 10.02 10.19
N GLU A 24 -3.80 9.93 11.46
CA GLU A 24 -3.14 10.65 12.56
C GLU A 24 -1.83 9.98 13.02
N ARG A 25 -1.56 8.75 12.56
CA ARG A 25 -0.41 7.96 13.03
C ARG A 25 0.72 7.95 12.02
N ARG A 26 1.94 8.09 12.55
CA ARG A 26 3.21 8.01 11.79
C ARG A 26 3.78 6.57 11.75
N ALA A 27 3.08 5.59 12.34
CA ALA A 27 3.55 4.22 12.49
C ALA A 27 2.42 3.20 12.29
N ARG A 28 2.79 1.96 11.95
CA ARG A 28 1.89 0.80 11.83
C ARG A 28 1.10 0.61 13.12
N VAL A 29 -0.22 0.46 13.00
CA VAL A 29 -1.14 0.25 14.12
C VAL A 29 -1.06 -1.21 14.57
N ASP A 30 -0.63 -1.43 15.81
CA ASP A 30 -0.85 -2.71 16.48
C ASP A 30 -2.36 -2.91 16.72
N ILE A 31 -2.90 -4.00 16.16
CA ILE A 31 -4.32 -4.36 16.23
C ILE A 31 -4.60 -5.50 17.22
N SER A 32 -3.57 -6.10 17.84
CA SER A 32 -3.72 -7.27 18.72
C SER A 32 -4.69 -7.04 19.88
N ASN A 33 -4.80 -5.79 20.34
CA ASN A 33 -5.66 -5.40 21.47
C ASN A 33 -6.40 -4.08 21.22
N LYS A 34 -6.62 -3.68 19.96
CA LYS A 34 -7.33 -2.43 19.62
C LYS A 34 -8.67 -2.70 19.00
N ASP A 35 -9.68 -2.00 19.50
CA ASP A 35 -10.96 -1.86 18.82
C ASP A 35 -10.76 -0.97 17.58
N ILE A 36 -10.87 -1.58 16.40
CA ILE A 36 -10.76 -0.90 15.11
C ILE A 36 -12.15 -0.46 14.58
N SER A 37 -13.23 -0.65 15.35
CA SER A 37 -14.60 -0.33 14.93
C SER A 37 -14.80 1.15 14.57
N GLN A 38 -14.00 2.03 15.18
CA GLN A 38 -14.01 3.47 14.92
C GLN A 38 -13.03 3.89 13.80
N SER A 39 -12.15 2.99 13.36
CA SER A 39 -11.17 3.24 12.32
C SER A 39 -11.73 2.77 10.97
N PRO A 40 -11.72 3.59 9.92
CA PRO A 40 -12.14 3.13 8.59
C PRO A 40 -11.22 2.01 8.09
N HIS A 41 -11.80 0.84 7.79
CA HIS A 41 -11.05 -0.34 7.40
C HIS A 41 -11.80 -1.18 6.37
N TRP A 42 -11.06 -1.80 5.45
CA TRP A 42 -11.61 -2.63 4.38
C TRP A 42 -10.64 -3.74 3.99
N PHE A 43 -11.19 -4.81 3.41
CA PHE A 43 -10.39 -5.85 2.79
C PHE A 43 -10.17 -5.55 1.31
N HIS A 44 -8.91 -5.60 0.87
CA HIS A 44 -8.51 -5.34 -0.51
C HIS A 44 -7.64 -6.49 -1.03
N PRO A 45 -7.72 -6.89 -2.32
CA PRO A 45 -6.81 -7.88 -2.89
C PRO A 45 -5.35 -7.52 -2.64
N VAL A 46 -4.53 -8.49 -2.24
CA VAL A 46 -3.08 -8.29 -2.08
C VAL A 46 -2.43 -7.96 -3.42
N CYS A 47 -2.99 -8.50 -4.51
CA CYS A 47 -2.61 -8.19 -5.88
C CYS A 47 -3.81 -7.62 -6.64
N VAL A 48 -3.64 -6.44 -7.25
CA VAL A 48 -4.65 -5.77 -8.07
C VAL A 48 -4.23 -5.76 -9.53
N THR A 49 -5.20 -5.76 -10.46
CA THR A 49 -4.93 -5.55 -11.88
C THR A 49 -5.25 -4.10 -12.23
N HIS A 50 -4.27 -3.39 -12.78
CA HIS A 50 -4.44 -2.01 -13.20
C HIS A 50 -5.39 -1.94 -14.42
N PRO A 51 -6.50 -1.18 -14.36
CA PRO A 51 -7.58 -1.30 -15.34
C PRO A 51 -7.18 -0.86 -16.76
N GLU A 52 -6.31 0.14 -16.89
CA GLU A 52 -5.87 0.64 -18.21
C GLU A 52 -4.69 -0.13 -18.80
N SER A 53 -3.74 -0.60 -17.98
CA SER A 53 -2.53 -1.28 -18.47
C SER A 53 -2.62 -2.80 -18.46
N GLY A 54 -3.59 -3.38 -17.74
CA GLY A 54 -3.73 -4.83 -17.53
C GLY A 54 -2.61 -5.45 -16.67
N ARG A 55 -1.67 -4.64 -16.17
CA ARG A 55 -0.56 -5.13 -15.34
C ARG A 55 -1.01 -5.38 -13.91
N LYS A 56 -0.43 -6.39 -13.27
CA LYS A 56 -0.66 -6.66 -11.84
C LYS A 56 0.28 -5.83 -10.97
N SER A 57 -0.23 -5.33 -9.85
CA SER A 57 0.52 -4.61 -8.81
C SER A 57 0.28 -5.26 -7.46
N LEU A 58 1.28 -5.17 -6.58
CA LEU A 58 1.05 -5.37 -5.16
C LEU A 58 0.25 -4.18 -4.63
N PHE A 59 -0.72 -4.45 -3.76
CA PHE A 59 -1.59 -3.45 -3.14
C PHE A 59 -1.53 -3.58 -1.63
N VAL A 60 -0.32 -3.49 -1.09
CA VAL A 60 -0.02 -3.58 0.34
C VAL A 60 1.04 -2.56 0.70
N ASP A 61 0.98 -2.03 1.92
CA ASP A 61 1.97 -1.11 2.46
C ASP A 61 2.08 -1.20 3.99
N ARG A 62 3.24 -0.86 4.55
CA ARG A 62 3.49 -0.96 6.00
C ARG A 62 2.57 -0.07 6.83
N LEU A 63 2.12 1.07 6.27
CA LEU A 63 1.35 2.05 7.02
C LEU A 63 -0.10 1.61 7.18
N MET A 64 -0.73 1.02 6.17
CA MET A 64 -2.17 0.71 6.17
C MET A 64 -2.48 -0.78 6.29
N THR A 65 -1.67 -1.66 5.70
CA THR A 65 -1.98 -3.10 5.65
C THR A 65 -1.67 -3.79 6.99
N ARG A 66 -2.57 -4.67 7.44
CA ARG A 66 -2.47 -5.31 8.76
C ARG A 66 -2.49 -6.82 8.77
N ARG A 67 -3.43 -7.42 8.04
CA ARG A 67 -3.68 -8.86 8.12
C ARG A 67 -4.14 -9.41 6.78
N ILE A 68 -3.60 -10.53 6.35
CA ILE A 68 -4.09 -11.31 5.22
C ILE A 68 -5.26 -12.19 5.69
N GLU A 69 -6.34 -12.20 4.93
CA GLU A 69 -7.52 -13.00 5.21
C GLU A 69 -7.27 -14.49 4.94
N GLY A 70 -7.83 -15.35 5.80
CA GLY A 70 -7.83 -16.80 5.60
C GLY A 70 -6.49 -17.49 5.85
N VAL A 71 -5.59 -16.86 6.61
CA VAL A 71 -4.32 -17.45 7.10
C VAL A 71 -4.16 -17.22 8.60
N SER A 72 -3.20 -17.90 9.24
CA SER A 72 -2.86 -17.65 10.64
C SER A 72 -2.25 -16.25 10.82
N GLU A 73 -2.22 -15.76 12.06
CA GLU A 73 -1.60 -14.45 12.36
C GLU A 73 -0.10 -14.45 12.05
N GLU A 74 0.60 -15.51 12.47
CA GLU A 74 2.02 -15.73 12.17
C GLU A 74 2.28 -15.78 10.66
N GLU A 75 1.50 -16.57 9.91
CA GLU A 75 1.64 -16.62 8.44
C GLU A 75 1.34 -15.28 7.78
N SER A 76 0.34 -14.55 8.29
CA SER A 76 0.02 -13.21 7.80
C SER A 76 1.17 -12.23 8.04
N GLU A 77 1.81 -12.27 9.20
CA GLU A 77 2.92 -11.38 9.53
C GLU A 77 4.12 -11.68 8.64
N GLU A 78 4.52 -12.95 8.54
CA GLU A 78 5.62 -13.40 7.68
C GLU A 78 5.41 -13.01 6.21
N LEU A 79 4.21 -13.23 5.67
CA LEU A 79 3.89 -12.86 4.29
C LEU A 79 3.92 -11.35 4.09
N LEU A 80 3.31 -10.58 4.99
CA LEU A 80 3.27 -9.12 4.86
C LEU A 80 4.66 -8.51 4.95
N ASP A 81 5.48 -8.95 5.91
CA ASP A 81 6.85 -8.45 6.06
C ASP A 81 7.70 -8.76 4.83
N PHE A 82 7.58 -9.97 4.27
CA PHE A 82 8.20 -10.30 2.99
C PHE A 82 7.75 -9.36 1.86
N LEU A 83 6.45 -9.10 1.74
CA LEU A 83 5.90 -8.25 0.67
C LEU A 83 6.31 -6.79 0.81
N TYR A 84 6.41 -6.28 2.04
CA TYR A 84 6.91 -4.95 2.30
C TYR A 84 8.39 -4.85 1.91
N ASP A 85 9.23 -5.74 2.42
CA ASP A 85 10.66 -5.80 2.09
C ASP A 85 10.88 -5.94 0.59
N HIS A 86 10.06 -6.76 -0.08
CA HIS A 86 10.12 -6.93 -1.52
C HIS A 86 9.76 -5.64 -2.27
N SER A 87 8.70 -4.94 -1.86
CA SER A 87 8.21 -3.73 -2.53
C SER A 87 9.11 -2.51 -2.29
N GLU A 88 9.89 -2.53 -1.22
CA GLU A 88 10.77 -1.45 -0.79
C GLU A 88 12.25 -1.64 -1.21
N LYS A 89 12.56 -2.69 -1.98
CA LYS A 89 13.92 -2.88 -2.53
C LYS A 89 14.38 -1.65 -3.31
N GLU A 90 15.63 -1.26 -3.13
CA GLU A 90 16.22 -0.07 -3.76
C GLU A 90 16.05 -0.05 -5.29
N GLU A 91 16.10 -1.20 -5.96
CA GLU A 91 15.88 -1.34 -7.41
C GLU A 91 14.47 -0.93 -7.89
N PHE A 92 13.48 -0.86 -6.99
CA PHE A 92 12.12 -0.42 -7.28
C PHE A 92 11.83 1.01 -6.82
N VAL A 93 12.76 1.62 -6.09
CA VAL A 93 12.58 2.96 -5.52
C VAL A 93 12.99 4.01 -6.55
N PHE A 94 12.08 4.97 -6.78
CA PHE A 94 12.38 6.21 -7.45
C PHE A 94 12.40 7.35 -6.42
N GLU A 95 13.51 8.08 -6.35
CA GLU A 95 13.65 9.26 -5.50
C GLU A 95 13.67 10.53 -6.35
N HIS A 96 12.84 11.51 -5.96
CA HIS A 96 12.76 12.81 -6.61
C HIS A 96 13.37 13.90 -5.72
N GLU A 97 14.45 14.51 -6.20
CA GLU A 97 15.02 15.72 -5.62
C GLU A 97 14.22 16.96 -6.09
N TRP A 98 13.41 17.51 -5.18
CA TRP A 98 12.54 18.64 -5.47
C TRP A 98 13.31 19.91 -5.84
N ARG A 99 12.87 20.59 -6.91
CA ARG A 99 13.25 21.96 -7.25
C ARG A 99 12.03 22.86 -7.31
N LEU A 100 12.25 24.16 -7.14
CA LEU A 100 11.17 25.13 -7.21
C LEU A 100 10.52 25.09 -8.60
N GLY A 101 9.21 24.87 -8.64
CA GLY A 101 8.43 24.77 -9.86
C GLY A 101 8.20 23.34 -10.36
N ASP A 102 8.83 22.34 -9.74
CA ASP A 102 8.58 20.94 -10.11
C ASP A 102 7.14 20.53 -9.82
N VAL A 103 6.60 19.72 -10.73
CA VAL A 103 5.29 19.07 -10.60
C VAL A 103 5.51 17.58 -10.83
N VAL A 104 5.19 16.78 -9.82
CA VAL A 104 5.21 15.33 -9.90
C VAL A 104 3.79 14.80 -9.92
N ALA A 105 3.52 13.89 -10.84
CA ALA A 105 2.33 13.07 -10.86
C ALA A 105 2.75 11.60 -10.77
N TRP A 106 2.02 10.82 -9.96
CA TRP A 106 2.22 9.38 -9.85
C TRP A 106 0.87 8.66 -9.86
N ASP A 107 0.90 7.38 -10.21
CA ASP A 107 -0.29 6.55 -10.18
C ASP A 107 -0.49 5.92 -8.80
N ASN A 108 -1.47 6.40 -8.04
CA ASN A 108 -1.73 5.95 -6.67
C ASN A 108 -2.33 4.53 -6.59
N ARG A 109 -2.57 3.86 -7.73
CA ARG A 109 -3.09 2.50 -7.80
C ARG A 109 -2.00 1.44 -7.83
N CYS A 110 -0.80 1.80 -8.28
CA CYS A 110 0.32 0.88 -8.45
C CYS A 110 1.64 1.44 -7.90
N SER A 111 1.58 2.45 -7.03
CA SER A 111 2.75 2.99 -6.33
C SER A 111 2.44 3.21 -4.86
N THR A 112 3.42 2.90 -4.02
CA THR A 112 3.49 3.34 -2.64
C THR A 112 4.48 4.50 -2.57
N HIS A 113 4.20 5.50 -1.74
CA HIS A 113 5.07 6.66 -1.60
C HIS A 113 5.29 7.01 -0.14
N GLY A 114 6.45 7.58 0.14
CA GLY A 114 6.84 8.05 1.45
C GLY A 114 7.74 9.27 1.31
N ARG A 115 8.11 9.83 2.44
CA ARG A 115 9.17 10.83 2.51
C ARG A 115 10.29 10.33 3.41
N THR A 116 11.50 10.72 3.09
CA THR A 116 12.61 10.62 4.03
C THR A 116 12.42 11.60 5.18
N TYR A 117 13.25 11.42 6.22
CA TYR A 117 13.36 12.39 7.29
C TYR A 117 13.83 13.75 6.73
N PHE A 118 13.27 14.83 7.26
CA PHE A 118 13.76 16.19 7.01
C PHE A 118 13.73 16.96 8.35
N PRO A 119 14.65 17.92 8.57
CA PRO A 119 14.73 18.66 9.84
C PRO A 119 13.45 19.45 10.15
N GLU A 120 13.05 19.49 11.42
CA GLU A 120 11.83 20.19 11.84
C GLU A 120 11.95 21.73 11.73
N ASN A 121 13.17 22.25 11.65
CA ASN A 121 13.47 23.66 11.51
C ASN A 121 13.57 24.13 10.03
N GLU A 122 13.24 23.27 9.07
CA GLU A 122 13.20 23.61 7.65
C GLU A 122 11.75 23.67 7.15
N ASP A 123 11.39 24.79 6.50
CA ASP A 123 10.07 24.95 5.91
C ASP A 123 9.94 24.16 4.61
N ARG A 124 8.91 23.32 4.53
CA ARG A 124 8.57 22.56 3.33
C ARG A 124 7.08 22.72 3.00
N LEU A 125 6.78 23.51 1.97
CA LEU A 125 5.42 23.72 1.49
C LEU A 125 5.20 23.05 0.12
N LEU A 126 4.25 22.12 0.06
CA LEU A 126 3.78 21.51 -1.18
C LEU A 126 2.28 21.70 -1.30
N ARG A 127 1.80 21.75 -2.53
CA ARG A 127 0.37 21.68 -2.84
C ARG A 127 0.09 20.35 -3.50
N ARG A 128 -1.04 19.72 -3.14
CA ARG A 128 -1.48 18.48 -3.74
C ARG A 128 -2.90 18.62 -4.29
N CYS A 129 -3.16 17.92 -5.39
CA CYS A 129 -4.49 17.65 -5.91
C CYS A 129 -4.60 16.14 -6.11
N THR A 130 -5.70 15.55 -5.68
CA THR A 130 -5.99 14.14 -5.90
C THR A 130 -7.05 14.05 -6.99
N VAL A 131 -6.75 13.29 -8.04
CA VAL A 131 -7.70 12.95 -9.10
C VAL A 131 -8.38 11.64 -8.71
N GLU A 132 -9.70 11.60 -8.80
CA GLU A 132 -10.48 10.39 -8.57
C GLU A 132 -10.11 9.33 -9.62
N GLY A 133 -9.78 8.13 -9.15
CA GLY A 133 -9.49 6.98 -10.01
C GLY A 133 -10.71 6.11 -10.27
N THR A 134 -10.54 5.07 -11.06
CA THR A 134 -11.53 4.00 -11.23
C THR A 134 -11.37 2.92 -10.15
N PRO A 135 -12.41 2.12 -9.88
CA PRO A 135 -12.28 0.94 -9.03
C PRO A 135 -11.17 -0.01 -9.52
N LEU A 136 -10.44 -0.62 -8.57
CA LEU A 136 -9.44 -1.67 -8.81
C LEU A 136 -10.02 -3.09 -8.73
N TYR A 137 -11.33 -3.18 -8.55
CA TYR A 137 -12.09 -4.40 -8.33
C TYR A 137 -13.03 -4.58 -9.52
N GLU A 138 -13.19 -5.80 -10.00
CA GLU A 138 -14.18 -6.10 -11.04
C GLU A 138 -15.61 -5.85 -10.53
N ASN A 139 -15.86 -6.04 -9.22
CA ASN A 139 -17.16 -5.77 -8.59
C ASN A 139 -17.03 -4.81 -7.41
N LEU A 140 -17.82 -3.72 -7.41
CA LEU A 140 -17.90 -2.77 -6.30
C LEU A 140 -18.44 -3.40 -4.99
N SER A 141 -19.10 -4.55 -5.06
CA SER A 141 -19.50 -5.31 -3.87
C SER A 141 -18.32 -5.90 -3.12
N ASP A 142 -17.18 -6.13 -3.77
CA ASP A 142 -15.94 -6.56 -3.11
C ASP A 142 -15.28 -5.45 -2.27
N TYR A 143 -15.78 -4.21 -2.39
CA TYR A 143 -15.32 -3.03 -1.66
C TYR A 143 -16.00 -2.88 -0.29
N LYS A 144 -17.13 -3.56 -0.05
CA LYS A 144 -17.93 -3.48 1.19
C LYS A 144 -17.64 -4.66 2.10
#